data_AF-A0A7S4PRX2-F1
#
_entry.id   AF-A0A7S4PRX2-F1
#
_cell.length_a   1.000
_cell.length_b   1.000
_cell.length_c   1.000
_cell.angle_alpha   90.00
_cell.angle_beta   90.00
_cell.angle_gamma   90.00
#
_symmetry.space_group_name_H-M   'P 1'
#
loop_
_entity.id
_entity.type
_entity.pdbx_description
1 polymer ?
#
loop_
_entity_poly.entity_id
_entity_poly.type
_entity_poly.pdbx_seq_one_letter_code
_entity_poly.pdbx_strand_id
1 'polypeptide(L)'
;WALLAVCCGFQRAASILSTDGQNIVYSSTGQTVQLKCVNWYGAHQELFVVGGVERQSIANISRQIVLMGANCVRLPFSMDLVRNNPIVNERDIAAVTENECPRTAGSITALRFLDCVINRLTSDGIMVILNNHNSQATWVGANATSLQGLW
;
A
#
# COMPACT_ATOMS: atom_id res chain seq x y z
N TRP A 1 20.30 -9.33 42.64
CA TRP A 1 20.41 -8.92 41.23
C TRP A 1 19.02 -8.53 40.75
N ALA A 2 18.75 -7.24 40.69
CA ALA A 2 17.45 -6.70 40.29
C ALA A 2 17.32 -6.77 38.76
N LEU A 3 16.20 -7.28 38.26
CA LEU A 3 15.77 -7.12 36.88
C LEU A 3 14.64 -6.09 36.87
N LEU A 4 14.96 -4.85 36.49
CA LEU A 4 13.97 -3.94 35.93
C LEU A 4 13.83 -4.29 34.44
N ALA A 5 12.69 -4.84 34.06
CA ALA A 5 12.26 -4.86 32.68
C ALA A 5 11.26 -3.72 32.48
N VAL A 6 11.75 -2.56 32.04
CA VAL A 6 10.88 -1.52 31.47
C VAL A 6 10.67 -1.89 30.00
N CYS A 7 9.66 -2.71 29.74
CA CYS A 7 9.06 -2.77 28.41
C CYS A 7 7.97 -1.71 28.34
N CYS A 8 8.37 -0.44 28.22
CA CYS A 8 7.46 0.59 27.71
C CYS A 8 7.49 0.51 26.18
N GLY A 9 6.95 -0.58 25.64
CA GLY A 9 6.60 -0.64 24.23
C GLY A 9 5.40 0.27 24.05
N PHE A 10 5.60 1.46 23.46
CA PHE A 10 4.51 2.22 22.88
C PHE A 10 3.94 1.37 21.75
N GLN A 11 2.99 0.49 22.08
CA GLN A 11 2.09 -0.09 21.09
C GLN A 11 1.29 1.11 20.57
N ARG A 12 1.73 1.72 19.46
CA ARG A 12 0.97 2.80 18.84
C ARG A 12 -0.29 2.14 18.31
N ALA A 13 -1.37 2.18 19.09
CA ALA A 13 -2.66 1.69 18.66
C ALA A 13 -2.97 2.31 17.29
N ALA A 14 -3.46 1.49 16.36
CA ALA A 14 -3.91 1.97 15.06
C ALA A 14 -4.85 3.16 15.31
N SER A 15 -4.40 4.35 14.90
CA SER A 15 -5.12 5.57 15.21
C SER A 15 -6.29 5.66 14.25
N ILE A 16 -7.49 5.43 14.76
CA ILE A 16 -8.72 5.52 13.98
C ILE A 16 -8.89 6.98 13.53
N LEU A 17 -9.21 7.16 12.25
CA LEU A 17 -9.56 8.45 11.68
C LEU A 17 -11.08 8.60 11.64
N SER A 18 -11.56 9.79 11.93
CA SER A 18 -12.95 10.21 11.75
C SER A 18 -13.01 11.57 11.07
N THR A 19 -14.22 12.02 10.75
CA THR A 19 -14.46 13.38 10.23
C THR A 19 -15.01 14.28 11.32
N ASP A 20 -14.63 15.55 11.27
CA ASP A 20 -15.23 16.65 12.05
C ASP A 20 -15.46 17.83 11.10
N GLY A 21 -16.72 18.02 10.69
CA GLY A 21 -17.08 18.90 9.58
C GLY A 21 -16.31 18.52 8.31
N GLN A 22 -15.53 19.47 7.78
CA GLN A 22 -14.68 19.29 6.59
C GLN A 22 -13.30 18.67 6.89
N ASN A 23 -12.95 18.47 8.16
CA ASN A 23 -11.62 18.04 8.58
C ASN A 23 -11.59 16.52 8.80
N ILE A 24 -10.44 15.92 8.53
CA ILE A 24 -10.10 14.57 9.01
C ILE A 24 -9.38 14.74 10.35
N VAL A 25 -9.76 13.95 11.36
CA VAL A 25 -9.20 14.02 12.71
C VAL A 25 -8.86 12.62 13.22
N TYR A 26 -7.89 12.52 14.13
CA TYR A 26 -7.72 11.31 14.93
C TYR A 26 -8.87 11.19 15.93
N SER A 27 -9.63 10.10 15.89
CA SER A 27 -10.80 9.91 16.74
C SER A 27 -10.47 9.93 18.24
N SER A 28 -9.24 9.55 18.61
CA SER A 28 -8.78 9.49 20.00
C SER A 28 -8.41 10.85 20.59
N THR A 29 -8.02 11.83 19.77
CA THR A 29 -7.45 13.11 20.24
C THR A 29 -8.18 14.34 19.69
N GLY A 30 -9.00 14.18 18.65
CA GLY A 30 -9.58 15.30 17.90
C GLY A 30 -8.56 16.09 17.07
N GLN A 31 -7.28 15.70 17.06
CA GLN A 31 -6.25 16.41 16.32
C GLN A 31 -6.48 16.24 14.80
N THR A 32 -6.51 17.36 14.07
CA THR A 32 -6.63 17.40 12.62
C THR A 32 -5.45 16.73 11.92
N VAL A 33 -5.76 15.98 10.87
CA VAL A 33 -4.81 15.29 9.99
C VAL A 33 -4.88 15.91 8.61
N GLN A 34 -3.77 16.48 8.15
CA GLN A 34 -3.62 16.86 6.75
C GLN A 34 -3.00 15.70 5.98
N LEU A 35 -3.72 15.19 4.98
CA LEU A 35 -3.23 14.13 4.10
C LEU A 35 -2.29 14.70 3.04
N LYS A 36 -1.03 14.29 3.09
CA LYS A 36 0.02 14.62 2.13
C LYS A 36 0.35 13.34 1.36
N CYS A 37 -0.49 13.00 0.39
CA CYS A 37 -0.42 11.70 -0.26
C CYS A 37 0.38 11.73 -1.56
N VAL A 38 1.03 10.62 -1.86
CA VAL A 38 1.47 10.27 -3.21
C VAL A 38 0.57 9.16 -3.77
N ASN A 39 0.57 8.98 -5.10
CA ASN A 39 -0.01 7.80 -5.73
C ASN A 39 1.08 6.78 -6.02
N TRP A 40 0.84 5.51 -5.73
CA TRP A 40 1.71 4.42 -6.17
C TRP A 40 0.94 3.47 -7.09
N TYR A 41 1.01 3.77 -8.38
CA TYR A 41 0.30 3.05 -9.44
C TYR A 41 0.95 1.70 -9.76
N GLY A 42 0.21 0.85 -10.48
CA GLY A 42 0.67 -0.44 -11.01
C GLY A 42 -0.26 -1.60 -10.64
N ALA A 43 -0.69 -1.72 -9.38
CA ALA A 43 -1.50 -2.86 -8.94
C ALA A 43 -2.90 -2.92 -9.60
N HIS A 44 -3.37 -1.82 -10.19
CA HIS A 44 -4.59 -1.76 -10.99
C HIS A 44 -4.40 -2.14 -12.47
N GLN A 45 -3.17 -2.42 -12.89
CA GLN A 45 -2.77 -2.70 -14.28
C GLN A 45 -2.53 -4.19 -14.49
N GLU A 46 -2.19 -4.55 -15.71
CA GLU A 46 -2.08 -5.92 -16.23
C GLU A 46 -1.08 -6.80 -15.47
N LEU A 47 -0.10 -6.20 -14.78
CA LEU A 47 0.90 -6.92 -13.99
C LEU A 47 0.47 -7.16 -12.54
N PHE A 48 -0.60 -6.53 -12.08
CA PHE A 48 -1.15 -6.66 -10.72
C PHE A 48 -0.16 -6.32 -9.57
N VAL A 49 0.94 -5.62 -9.89
CA VAL A 49 1.96 -5.18 -8.92
C VAL A 49 2.21 -3.70 -9.04
N VAL A 50 2.55 -3.05 -7.92
CA VAL A 50 2.95 -1.64 -7.93
C VAL A 50 4.23 -1.43 -8.73
N GLY A 51 4.33 -0.34 -9.49
CA GLY A 51 5.47 -0.11 -10.38
C GLY A 51 6.77 0.19 -9.64
N GLY A 52 7.91 -0.15 -10.26
CA GLY A 52 9.26 0.13 -9.77
C GLY A 52 9.86 -0.99 -8.92
N VAL A 53 9.06 -1.97 -8.49
CA VAL A 53 9.50 -3.10 -7.66
C VAL A 53 10.28 -4.17 -8.41
N GLU A 54 10.36 -4.05 -9.73
CA GLU A 54 11.30 -4.78 -10.57
C GLU A 54 12.74 -4.22 -10.47
N ARG A 55 12.91 -3.02 -9.88
CA ARG A 55 14.21 -2.32 -9.75
C ARG A 55 14.57 -1.90 -8.33
N GLN A 56 13.59 -1.63 -7.48
CA GLN A 56 13.79 -1.13 -6.12
C GLN A 56 12.93 -1.92 -5.14
N SER A 57 13.47 -2.20 -3.96
CA SER A 57 12.70 -2.92 -2.95
C SER A 57 11.50 -2.11 -2.44
N ILE A 58 10.47 -2.79 -1.93
CA ILE A 58 9.29 -2.12 -1.32
C ILE A 58 9.76 -1.21 -0.18
N ALA A 59 10.73 -1.69 0.60
CA ALA A 59 11.36 -0.96 1.67
C ALA A 59 12.00 0.36 1.23
N ASN A 60 12.77 0.34 0.13
CA ASN A 60 13.44 1.53 -0.35
C ASN A 60 12.42 2.56 -0.85
N ILE A 61 11.46 2.13 -1.67
CA ILE A 61 10.43 3.03 -2.20
C ILE A 61 9.62 3.65 -1.04
N SER A 62 9.18 2.84 -0.07
CA SER A 62 8.49 3.32 1.13
C SER A 62 9.32 4.37 1.89
N ARG A 63 10.62 4.13 2.07
CA ARG A 63 11.52 5.11 2.70
C ARG A 63 11.63 6.41 1.91
N GLN A 64 11.71 6.35 0.58
CA GLN A 64 11.72 7.56 -0.26
C GLN A 64 10.42 8.37 -0.09
N ILE A 65 9.26 7.70 0.02
CA ILE A 65 7.97 8.36 0.28
C ILE A 65 8.00 9.15 1.59
N VAL A 66 8.54 8.56 2.66
CA VAL A 66 8.75 9.26 3.94
C VAL A 66 9.70 10.45 3.79
N LEU A 67 10.82 10.27 3.08
CA LEU A 67 11.82 11.33 2.87
C LEU A 67 11.28 12.53 2.07
N MET A 68 10.31 12.31 1.18
CA MET A 68 9.60 13.38 0.47
C MET A 68 8.60 14.14 1.36
N GLY A 69 8.37 13.70 2.61
CA GLY A 69 7.43 14.34 3.54
C GLY A 69 5.97 13.94 3.35
N ALA A 70 5.71 12.88 2.57
CA ALA A 70 4.37 12.30 2.44
C ALA A 70 4.02 11.46 3.68
N ASN A 71 2.75 11.49 4.07
CA ASN A 71 2.22 10.70 5.20
C ASN A 71 1.15 9.68 4.79
N CYS A 72 0.82 9.64 3.50
CA CYS A 72 -0.12 8.67 2.95
C CYS A 72 0.23 8.25 1.52
N VAL A 73 -0.27 7.08 1.14
CA VAL A 73 -0.24 6.57 -0.23
C VAL A 73 -1.67 6.25 -0.66
N ARG A 74 -2.10 6.85 -1.76
CA ARG A 74 -3.24 6.34 -2.53
C ARG A 74 -2.73 5.16 -3.35
N LEU A 75 -3.30 3.99 -3.09
CA LEU A 75 -2.86 2.71 -3.64
C LEU A 75 -3.94 2.15 -4.57
N PRO A 76 -3.82 2.39 -5.90
CA PRO A 76 -4.83 1.99 -6.87
C PRO A 76 -4.72 0.50 -7.17
N PHE A 77 -5.84 -0.22 -7.06
CA PHE A 77 -5.97 -1.65 -7.42
C PHE A 77 -7.16 -1.86 -8.36
N SER A 78 -7.19 -3.00 -9.06
CA SER A 78 -8.30 -3.39 -9.94
C SER A 78 -9.18 -4.45 -9.31
N MET A 79 -10.46 -4.52 -9.68
CA MET A 79 -11.31 -5.63 -9.26
C MET A 79 -10.83 -6.97 -9.83
N ASP A 80 -10.19 -6.99 -10.98
CA ASP A 80 -9.53 -8.19 -11.51
C ASP A 80 -8.39 -8.68 -10.63
N LEU A 81 -7.60 -7.79 -10.01
CA LEU A 81 -6.60 -8.18 -9.01
C LEU A 81 -7.26 -9.00 -7.90
N VAL A 82 -8.35 -8.47 -7.35
CA VAL A 82 -9.05 -9.07 -6.20
C VAL A 82 -9.76 -10.36 -6.59
N ARG A 83 -10.47 -10.36 -7.72
CA ARG A 83 -11.30 -11.50 -8.17
C ARG A 83 -10.46 -12.67 -8.67
N ASN A 84 -9.41 -12.38 -9.45
CA ASN A 84 -8.62 -13.43 -10.10
C ASN A 84 -7.42 -13.83 -9.23
N ASN A 85 -6.89 -12.91 -8.42
CA ASN A 85 -5.76 -13.12 -7.53
C ASN A 85 -4.61 -13.95 -8.16
N PRO A 86 -4.11 -13.56 -9.34
CA PRO A 86 -3.16 -14.39 -10.07
C PRO A 86 -1.82 -14.49 -9.34
N ILE A 87 -1.02 -15.50 -9.69
CA ILE A 87 0.38 -15.56 -9.29
C ILE A 87 1.13 -14.44 -10.02
N VAL A 88 1.90 -13.66 -9.26
CA VAL A 88 2.76 -12.61 -9.78
C VAL A 88 4.00 -13.22 -10.44
N ASN A 89 4.39 -12.69 -11.59
CA ASN A 89 5.62 -13.11 -12.25
C ASN A 89 6.84 -12.59 -11.49
N GLU A 90 7.81 -13.46 -11.21
CA GLU A 90 9.02 -13.10 -10.45
C GLU A 90 9.79 -11.93 -11.05
N ARG A 91 9.81 -11.81 -12.39
CA ARG A 91 10.50 -10.72 -13.08
C ARG A 91 9.91 -9.34 -12.76
N ASP A 92 8.61 -9.29 -12.49
CA ASP A 92 7.88 -8.05 -12.25
C ASP A 92 8.05 -7.59 -10.79
N ILE A 93 8.62 -8.44 -9.92
CA ILE A 93 8.96 -8.17 -8.52
C ILE A 93 10.43 -8.47 -8.21
N ALA A 94 11.30 -8.37 -9.21
CA ALA A 94 12.69 -8.83 -9.15
C ALA A 94 13.53 -8.21 -8.02
N ALA A 95 13.18 -7.01 -7.54
CA ALA A 95 13.89 -6.36 -6.44
C ALA A 95 13.26 -6.63 -5.06
N VAL A 96 12.15 -7.35 -5.00
CA VAL A 96 11.48 -7.71 -3.74
C VAL A 96 12.07 -9.01 -3.21
N THR A 97 12.51 -9.01 -1.97
CA THR A 97 13.13 -10.17 -1.34
C THR A 97 12.11 -11.07 -0.62
N GLU A 98 12.45 -12.34 -0.36
CA GLU A 98 11.63 -13.25 0.49
C GLU A 98 11.38 -12.67 1.89
N ASN A 99 12.35 -11.91 2.42
CA ASN A 99 12.25 -11.30 3.74
C ASN A 99 11.24 -10.13 3.75
N GLU A 100 11.12 -9.40 2.64
CA GLU A 100 10.12 -8.34 2.52
C GLU A 100 8.74 -8.89 2.22
N CYS A 101 8.67 -9.95 1.41
CA CYS A 101 7.41 -10.54 1.00
C CYS A 101 7.55 -12.05 0.81
N PRO A 102 7.25 -12.85 1.86
CA PRO A 102 7.45 -14.29 1.85
C PRO A 102 6.61 -15.00 0.80
N ARG A 103 7.23 -15.95 0.10
CA ARG A 103 6.62 -16.75 -0.96
C ARG A 103 6.18 -18.11 -0.41
N THR A 104 5.01 -18.58 -0.85
CA THR A 104 4.47 -19.89 -0.49
C THR A 104 4.64 -20.82 -1.68
N ALA A 105 5.33 -21.96 -1.46
CA ALA A 105 5.70 -22.88 -2.53
C ALA A 105 6.44 -22.19 -3.70
N GLY A 106 7.29 -21.22 -3.38
CA GLY A 106 8.08 -20.46 -4.37
C GLY A 106 7.30 -19.41 -5.15
N SER A 107 6.03 -19.16 -4.82
CA SER A 107 5.19 -18.21 -5.55
C SER A 107 4.48 -17.23 -4.62
N ILE A 108 3.96 -16.15 -5.18
CA ILE A 108 3.12 -15.21 -4.46
C ILE A 108 1.95 -14.74 -5.32
N THR A 109 0.78 -14.62 -4.70
CA THR A 109 -0.43 -14.12 -5.36
C THR A 109 -0.49 -12.59 -5.30
N ALA A 110 -1.20 -11.96 -6.24
CA ALA A 110 -1.30 -10.52 -6.33
C ALA A 110 -1.88 -9.87 -5.06
N LEU A 111 -2.90 -10.47 -4.43
CA LEU A 111 -3.43 -9.99 -3.15
C LEU A 111 -2.39 -10.10 -2.04
N ARG A 112 -1.64 -11.20 -1.97
CA ARG A 112 -0.61 -11.37 -0.94
C ARG A 112 0.54 -10.39 -1.14
N PHE A 113 0.90 -10.10 -2.39
CA PHE A 113 1.87 -9.06 -2.70
C PHE A 113 1.37 -7.67 -2.30
N LEU A 114 0.11 -7.34 -2.58
CA LEU A 114 -0.51 -6.08 -2.16
C LEU A 114 -0.50 -5.96 -0.62
N ASP A 115 -0.77 -7.03 0.12
CA ASP A 115 -0.64 -7.07 1.58
C ASP A 115 0.78 -6.74 2.05
N CYS A 116 1.82 -7.27 1.40
CA CYS A 116 3.20 -6.93 1.75
C CYS A 116 3.49 -5.45 1.57
N VAL A 117 3.00 -4.84 0.48
CA VAL A 117 3.14 -3.39 0.24
C VAL A 117 2.43 -2.60 1.34
N ILE A 118 1.18 -2.94 1.67
CA ILE A 118 0.41 -2.28 2.73
C ILE A 118 1.11 -2.41 4.09
N ASN A 119 1.55 -3.63 4.44
CA ASN A 119 2.25 -3.89 5.70
C ASN A 119 3.55 -3.08 5.79
N ARG A 120 4.30 -2.98 4.68
CA ARG A 120 5.53 -2.19 4.68
C ARG A 120 5.24 -0.70 4.86
N LEU A 121 4.30 -0.14 4.10
CA LEU A 121 3.89 1.26 4.20
C LEU A 121 3.44 1.60 5.63
N THR A 122 2.56 0.78 6.19
CA THR A 122 2.03 0.99 7.55
C THR A 122 3.10 0.82 8.64
N SER A 123 4.06 -0.10 8.47
CA SER A 123 5.21 -0.21 9.39
C SER A 123 6.12 1.02 9.39
N ASP A 124 6.21 1.71 8.25
CA ASP A 124 6.94 2.98 8.12
C ASP A 124 6.09 4.20 8.55
N GLY A 125 4.89 3.97 9.09
CA GLY A 125 3.98 5.02 9.57
C GLY A 125 3.21 5.75 8.48
N ILE A 126 3.15 5.19 7.26
CA ILE A 126 2.41 5.75 6.13
C ILE A 126 0.98 5.20 6.14
N MET A 127 0.00 6.10 6.07
CA MET A 127 -1.42 5.73 5.92
C MET A 127 -1.70 5.25 4.49
N VAL A 128 -2.55 4.24 4.32
CA VAL A 128 -2.90 3.72 3.00
C VAL A 128 -4.36 4.03 2.68
N ILE A 129 -4.59 4.66 1.54
CA ILE A 129 -5.91 4.85 0.94
C ILE A 129 -6.05 3.83 -0.18
N LEU A 130 -6.76 2.73 0.10
CA LEU A 130 -7.09 1.76 -0.93
C LEU A 130 -8.05 2.40 -1.93
N ASN A 131 -7.65 2.42 -3.20
CA ASN A 131 -8.44 2.98 -4.26
C ASN A 131 -8.81 1.88 -5.25
N ASN A 132 -10.08 1.47 -5.23
CA ASN A 132 -10.66 0.69 -6.33
C ASN A 132 -10.65 1.58 -7.58
N HIS A 133 -9.66 1.38 -8.44
CA HIS A 133 -9.36 2.28 -9.54
C HIS A 133 -10.14 1.93 -10.79
N ASN A 134 -10.26 0.64 -11.09
CA ASN A 134 -10.90 0.11 -12.28
C ASN A 134 -11.45 -1.31 -12.06
N SER A 135 -12.44 -1.71 -12.85
CA SER A 135 -12.93 -3.09 -12.78
C SER A 135 -11.96 -4.03 -13.48
N GLN A 136 -11.52 -3.65 -14.69
CA GLN A 136 -10.57 -4.43 -15.49
C GLN A 136 -9.14 -3.97 -15.26
N ALA A 137 -8.20 -4.92 -15.15
CA ALA A 137 -6.78 -4.62 -15.02
C ALA A 137 -6.20 -4.09 -16.34
N THR A 138 -6.17 -2.76 -16.49
CA THR A 138 -5.63 -2.11 -17.68
C THR A 138 -5.21 -0.67 -17.42
N TRP A 139 -4.39 -0.11 -18.32
CA TRP A 139 -4.12 1.33 -18.34
C TRP A 139 -5.39 2.14 -18.64
N VAL A 140 -5.81 2.92 -17.64
CA VAL A 140 -6.94 3.84 -17.76
C VAL A 140 -6.64 4.91 -18.81
N GLY A 141 -7.49 4.99 -19.86
CA GLY A 141 -7.34 5.91 -20.98
C GLY A 141 -6.81 5.28 -22.27
N ALA A 142 -6.47 3.98 -22.28
CA ALA A 142 -6.09 3.26 -23.49
C ALA A 142 -7.28 3.05 -24.47
N ASN A 143 -8.53 3.19 -24.02
CA ASN A 143 -9.71 3.11 -24.87
C ASN A 143 -10.81 4.07 -24.38
N ALA A 144 -11.24 4.98 -25.24
CA ALA A 144 -12.23 6.04 -24.97
C ALA A 144 -13.65 5.52 -24.62
N THR A 145 -13.86 4.21 -24.67
CA THR A 145 -15.13 3.53 -24.33
C THR A 145 -15.11 2.85 -22.96
N SER A 146 -14.00 2.93 -22.22
CA SER A 146 -13.85 2.21 -20.96
C SER A 146 -14.74 2.83 -19.87
N LEU A 147 -15.84 2.16 -19.50
CA LEU A 147 -16.68 2.48 -18.32
C LEU A 147 -15.96 2.16 -16.99
N GLN A 148 -14.64 2.35 -16.95
CA GLN A 148 -13.73 1.67 -16.04
C GLN A 148 -13.32 2.51 -14.82
N GLY A 149 -14.05 3.57 -14.48
CA GLY A 149 -13.86 4.28 -13.21
C GLY A 149 -14.75 5.49 -13.06
N LEU A 150 -15.25 5.69 -11.83
CA LEU A 150 -15.82 6.94 -11.34
C LEU A 150 -14.65 7.69 -10.67
N TRP A 151 -13.82 8.37 -11.46
CA TRP A 151 -12.70 9.18 -10.93
C TRP A 151 -13.20 10.51 -10.38
#